data_AF-A0AAJ3GP63-F1
#
_entry.id   AF-A0AAJ3GP63-F1
#
_cell.length_a   1.000
_cell.length_b   1.000
_cell.length_c   1.000
_cell.angle_alpha   90.00
_cell.angle_beta   90.00
_cell.angle_gamma   90.00
#
_symmetry.space_group_name_H-M   'P 1'
#
loop_
_entity.id
_entity.type
_entity.pdbx_description
1 polymer ?
#
loop_
_entity_poly.entity_id
_entity_poly.type
_entity_poly.pdbx_seq_one_letter_code
_entity_poly.pdbx_strand_id
1 'polypeptide(L)'
;MQTAQCYLLTIHDLFNITDAGVCGAEAEVAILDGGVEIDRMKFSGKCQSKGGYSRSYYGKSGLKAALVSGPGRIDFGLKQAVAI
;
A
#
# COMPACT_ATOMS: atom_id res chain seq x y z
N MET A 1 12.71 23.46 6.18
CA MET A 1 12.04 22.35 6.90
C MET A 1 10.99 21.79 5.97
N GLN A 2 11.22 20.64 5.33
CA GLN A 2 10.19 20.03 4.49
C GLN A 2 9.17 19.37 5.43
N THR A 3 7.93 19.85 5.44
CA THR A 3 6.86 19.28 6.25
C THR A 3 6.61 17.84 5.80
N ALA A 4 6.82 16.89 6.71
CA ALA A 4 6.47 15.50 6.46
C ALA A 4 4.96 15.40 6.24
N GLN A 5 4.55 14.81 5.13
CA GLN A 5 3.18 14.47 4.82
C GLN A 5 2.87 13.06 5.34
N CYS A 6 1.63 12.87 5.79
CA CYS A 6 1.11 11.57 6.15
C CYS A 6 0.31 11.01 4.98
N TYR A 7 0.78 9.90 4.43
CA TYR A 7 0.11 9.13 3.40
C TYR A 7 -0.62 7.93 4.01
N LEU A 8 -1.68 7.49 3.36
CA LEU A 8 -2.33 6.22 3.62
C LEU A 8 -2.08 5.29 2.43
N LEU A 9 -1.36 4.20 2.68
CA LEU A 9 -1.20 3.10 1.74
C LEU A 9 -2.21 2.02 2.08
N THR A 10 -3.13 1.71 1.17
CA THR A 10 -4.11 0.64 1.32
C THR A 10 -3.86 -0.43 0.28
N ILE A 11 -3.81 -1.69 0.71
CA ILE A 11 -3.78 -2.85 -0.20
C ILE A 11 -5.12 -3.59 -0.16
N HIS A 12 -5.62 -3.89 -1.35
CA HIS A 12 -6.83 -4.68 -1.60
C HIS A 12 -6.46 -5.98 -2.28
N ASP A 13 -7.34 -6.97 -2.13
CA ASP A 13 -7.27 -8.26 -2.82
C ASP A 13 -5.93 -8.99 -2.68
N LEU A 14 -5.35 -8.92 -1.48
CA LEU A 14 -4.15 -9.68 -1.13
C LEU A 14 -4.52 -11.13 -0.87
N PHE A 15 -4.74 -11.89 -1.93
CA PHE A 15 -5.03 -13.32 -1.88
C PHE A 15 -4.78 -13.97 -3.24
N ASN A 16 -4.59 -15.29 -3.22
CA ASN A 16 -4.57 -16.11 -4.43
C ASN A 16 -5.83 -16.98 -4.48
N ILE A 17 -6.35 -17.18 -5.67
CA ILE A 17 -7.44 -18.13 -5.94
C ILE A 17 -6.81 -19.38 -6.55
N THR A 18 -7.08 -20.54 -5.96
CA THR A 18 -6.69 -21.86 -6.44
C THR A 18 -7.93 -22.75 -6.51
N ASP A 19 -7.82 -23.94 -7.11
CA ASP A 19 -8.90 -24.93 -7.10
C ASP A 19 -9.32 -25.36 -5.68
N ALA A 20 -8.40 -25.26 -4.71
CA ALA A 20 -8.65 -25.53 -3.29
C ALA A 20 -9.27 -24.34 -2.54
N GLY A 21 -9.52 -23.21 -3.21
CA GLY A 21 -10.13 -22.01 -2.64
C GLY A 21 -9.19 -20.81 -2.53
N VAL A 22 -9.52 -19.89 -1.62
CA VAL A 22 -8.80 -18.61 -1.45
C VAL A 22 -7.80 -18.68 -0.31
N CYS A 23 -6.51 -18.51 -0.64
CA CYS A 23 -5.42 -18.43 0.32
C CYS A 23 -4.86 -17.01 0.43
N GLY A 24 -4.27 -16.68 1.58
CA GLY A 24 -3.50 -15.45 1.71
C GLY A 24 -2.30 -15.43 0.77
N ALA A 25 -1.78 -14.23 0.52
CA ALA A 25 -0.65 -14.01 -0.36
C ALA A 25 0.35 -13.04 0.27
N GLU A 26 1.49 -12.90 -0.40
CA GLU A 26 2.47 -11.86 -0.10
C GLU A 26 2.57 -10.91 -1.30
N ALA A 27 2.73 -9.62 -1.00
CA ALA A 27 2.93 -8.58 -1.98
C ALA A 27 3.95 -7.56 -1.49
N GLU A 28 4.70 -6.99 -2.42
CA GLU A 28 5.65 -5.93 -2.14
C GLU A 28 5.24 -4.64 -2.86
N VAL A 29 5.36 -3.53 -2.14
CA VAL A 29 5.04 -2.19 -2.64
C VAL A 29 6.25 -1.29 -2.47
N ALA A 30 6.74 -0.74 -3.58
CA ALA A 30 7.80 0.26 -3.57
C ALA A 30 7.22 1.65 -3.32
N ILE A 31 7.86 2.43 -2.45
CA ILE A 31 7.62 3.87 -2.30
C ILE A 31 8.64 4.59 -3.17
N LEU A 32 8.12 5.44 -4.06
CA LEU A 32 8.88 6.12 -5.08
C LEU A 32 8.94 7.62 -4.83
N ASP A 33 10.12 8.17 -5.07
CA ASP A 33 10.42 9.59 -5.07
C ASP A 33 11.00 9.98 -6.43
N GLY A 34 10.24 10.75 -7.22
CA GLY A 34 10.67 11.11 -8.57
C GLY A 34 10.93 9.89 -9.49
N GLY A 35 10.31 8.74 -9.18
CA GLY A 35 10.52 7.49 -9.90
C GLY A 35 11.64 6.60 -9.34
N VAL A 36 12.39 7.07 -8.33
CA VAL A 36 13.42 6.29 -7.64
C VAL A 36 12.81 5.61 -6.42
N GLU A 37 13.04 4.31 -6.25
CA GLU A 37 12.63 3.58 -5.05
C GLU A 37 13.45 4.07 -3.84
N ILE A 38 12.74 4.51 -2.79
CA ILE A 38 13.33 4.98 -1.53
C ILE A 38 13.02 4.07 -0.35
N ASP A 39 11.97 3.25 -0.47
CA ASP A 39 11.54 2.31 0.55
C ASP A 39 10.70 1.19 -0.09
N ARG A 40 10.59 0.05 0.61
CA ARG A 40 9.80 -1.10 0.20
C ARG A 40 9.03 -1.68 1.37
N MET A 41 7.72 -1.80 1.19
CA MET A 41 6.82 -2.42 2.16
C MET A 41 6.42 -3.82 1.72
N LYS A 42 6.51 -4.77 2.65
CA LYS A 42 5.96 -6.11 2.49
C LYS A 42 4.59 -6.22 3.16
N PHE A 43 3.64 -6.80 2.44
CA PHE A 43 2.33 -7.19 2.93
C PHE A 43 2.22 -8.71 2.88
N SER A 44 1.67 -9.30 3.93
CA SER A 44 1.43 -10.74 4.01
C SER A 44 0.09 -11.01 4.70
N GLY A 45 -0.72 -11.89 4.13
CA GLY A 45 -1.99 -12.29 4.72
C GLY A 45 -3.09 -12.45 3.68
N LYS A 46 -4.33 -12.57 4.15
CA LYS A 46 -5.51 -12.68 3.29
C LYS A 46 -6.37 -11.43 3.46
N CYS A 47 -6.41 -10.58 2.45
CA CYS A 47 -7.22 -9.35 2.45
C CYS A 47 -8.32 -9.42 1.38
N GLN A 48 -9.54 -9.78 1.79
CA GLN A 48 -10.74 -9.74 0.93
C GLN A 48 -11.69 -8.59 1.31
N SER A 49 -11.27 -7.74 2.24
CA SER A 49 -12.08 -6.62 2.71
C SER A 49 -12.25 -5.57 1.61
N LYS A 50 -13.48 -5.08 1.43
CA LYS A 50 -13.75 -3.93 0.56
C LYS A 50 -12.95 -2.69 0.98
N GLY A 51 -12.71 -2.51 2.28
CA GLY A 51 -11.91 -1.40 2.81
C GLY A 51 -10.39 -1.60 2.72
N GLY A 52 -9.93 -2.78 2.30
CA GLY A 52 -8.52 -3.11 2.22
C GLY A 52 -7.83 -3.18 3.59
N TYR A 53 -6.51 -3.28 3.56
CA TYR A 53 -5.64 -3.16 4.73
C TYR A 53 -4.74 -1.94 4.55
N SER A 54 -4.83 -0.99 5.49
CA SER A 54 -4.13 0.29 5.38
C SER A 54 -2.99 0.43 6.37
N ARG A 55 -1.91 1.09 5.95
CA ARG A 55 -0.79 1.54 6.80
C ARG A 55 -0.50 3.00 6.52
N SER A 56 -0.26 3.77 7.58
CA SER A 56 0.20 5.16 7.43
C SER A 56 1.69 5.19 7.07
N TYR A 57 2.07 6.11 6.19
CA TYR A 57 3.47 6.36 5.81
C TYR A 57 3.78 7.84 5.93
N TYR A 58 4.88 8.18 6.60
CA TYR A 58 5.32 9.56 6.75
C TYR A 58 6.52 9.81 5.85
N GLY A 59 6.41 10.83 5.01
CA GLY A 59 7.47 11.13 4.06
C GLY A 59 7.31 12.51 3.47
N LYS A 60 8.18 12.85 2.54
CA LYS A 60 8.11 14.14 1.86
C LYS A 60 6.91 14.23 0.92
N SER A 61 6.62 15.42 0.44
CA SER A 61 5.58 15.66 -0.57
C SER A 61 5.91 15.01 -1.91
N GLY A 62 4.90 14.51 -2.61
CA GLY A 62 5.02 14.01 -3.98
C GLY A 62 5.42 12.55 -4.11
N LEU A 63 5.44 11.80 -3.00
CA LEU A 63 5.71 10.37 -3.03
C LEU A 63 4.60 9.61 -3.77
N LYS A 64 5.00 8.52 -4.42
CA LYS A 64 4.11 7.58 -5.09
C LYS A 64 4.34 6.18 -4.54
N ALA A 65 3.41 5.27 -4.79
CA ALA A 65 3.61 3.86 -4.50
C ALA A 65 3.32 3.02 -5.75
N ALA A 66 4.03 1.91 -5.89
CA ALA A 66 3.84 0.95 -6.97
C ALA A 66 3.90 -0.48 -6.43
N LEU A 67 2.98 -1.32 -6.88
CA LEU A 67 3.03 -2.76 -6.60
C LEU A 67 4.17 -3.35 -7.45
N VAL A 68 5.18 -3.95 -6.81
CA VAL A 68 6.35 -4.51 -7.51
C VAL A 68 6.27 -6.02 -7.64
N SER A 69 5.60 -6.70 -6.71
CA SER A 69 5.40 -8.15 -6.76
C SER A 69 4.16 -8.58 -5.98
N GLY A 70 3.67 -9.78 -6.28
CA GLY A 70 2.51 -10.37 -5.64
C GLY A 70 1.15 -9.88 -6.17
N PRO A 71 0.05 -10.48 -5.71
CA PRO A 71 -1.29 -10.07 -6.08
C PRO A 71 -1.74 -8.84 -5.29
N GLY A 72 -2.78 -8.20 -5.82
CA GLY A 72 -3.50 -7.14 -5.12
C GLY A 72 -3.54 -5.85 -5.92
N ARG A 73 -4.21 -4.86 -5.33
CA ARG A 73 -4.34 -3.51 -5.85
C ARG A 73 -3.99 -2.55 -4.73
N ILE A 74 -3.35 -1.43 -5.06
CA ILE A 74 -2.94 -0.45 -4.06
C ILE A 74 -3.58 0.90 -4.34
N ASP A 75 -3.95 1.57 -3.25
CA ASP A 75 -4.29 2.97 -3.22
C ASP A 75 -3.27 3.69 -2.33
N PHE A 76 -2.67 4.76 -2.83
CA PHE A 76 -1.71 5.55 -2.09
C PHE A 76 -2.02 7.04 -2.25
N GLY A 77 -2.37 7.69 -1.16
CA GLY A 77 -2.76 9.09 -1.18
C GLY A 77 -2.52 9.77 0.15
N LEU A 78 -2.69 11.09 0.19
CA LEU A 78 -2.59 11.84 1.44
C LEU A 78 -3.70 11.38 2.38
N LYS A 79 -3.33 11.10 3.63
CA LYS A 79 -4.29 10.88 4.70
C LYS A 79 -4.97 12.23 4.94
N GLN A 80 -6.21 12.39 4.48
CA GLN A 80 -6.97 13.61 4.77
C GLN A 80 -7.04 13.76 6.29
N ALA A 81 -6.59 14.90 6.80
CA ALA A 81 -6.95 15.31 8.14
C ALA A 81 -8.46 15.50 8.12
N VAL A 82 -9.19 14.66 8.84
CA VAL A 82 -10.60 14.93 9.12
C VAL A 82 -10.59 16.22 9.94
N ALA A 83 -10.94 17.34 9.29
CA ALA A 83 -11.31 18.55 10.00
C ALA A 83 -12.62 18.21 10.71
N ILE A 84 -12.54 18.12 12.04
CA ILE A 84 -13.70 17.99 12.93
C ILE A 84 -14.27 19.39 13.15
#